data_AF-A0A917CB79-F1
#
_entry.id   AF-A0A917CB79-F1
#
_cell.length_a   1.000
_cell.length_b   1.000
_cell.length_c   1.000
_cell.angle_alpha   90.00
_cell.angle_beta   90.00
_cell.angle_gamma   90.00
#
_symmetry.space_group_name_H-M   'P 1'
#
loop_
_entity.id
_entity.type
_entity.pdbx_description
1 polymer ?
#
loop_
_entity_poly.entity_id
_entity_poly.type
_entity_poly.pdbx_seq_one_letter_code
_entity_poly.pdbx_strand_id
1 'polypeptide(L)'
;MKCATVKEWMPHYIDGLMTPEMERSIRLHIESCPDCAEWLEEAREMSAMWSDMEVHRDILEDILPMDIPDLAGGVMAHIEQLETGRRERTVKATMARRRFAPKTAWMHYGLAACLTFLLMQFGVFENLAYGITEINGHVSTSVTTWFHSEGYK
;
A
#
# COMPACT_ATOMS: atom_id res chain seq x y z
N MET A 1 -6.61 -33.14 -10.34
CA MET A 1 -6.14 -31.87 -9.72
C MET A 1 -5.71 -30.92 -10.82
N LYS A 2 -5.69 -29.60 -10.60
CA LYS A 2 -5.17 -28.65 -11.59
C LYS A 2 -3.66 -28.50 -11.41
N CYS A 3 -2.90 -28.39 -12.51
CA CYS A 3 -1.44 -28.26 -12.46
C CYS A 3 -0.99 -27.06 -11.60
N ALA A 4 -1.73 -25.94 -11.65
CA ALA A 4 -1.45 -24.76 -10.85
C ALA A 4 -1.45 -25.05 -9.34
N THR A 5 -2.41 -25.86 -8.87
CA THR A 5 -2.48 -26.28 -7.47
C THR A 5 -1.29 -27.17 -7.12
N VAL A 6 -0.95 -28.14 -7.98
CA VAL A 6 0.22 -29.01 -7.73
C VAL A 6 1.52 -28.22 -7.65
N LYS A 7 1.71 -27.22 -8.51
CA LYS A 7 2.89 -26.34 -8.48
C LYS A 7 2.97 -25.49 -7.21
N GLU A 8 1.83 -25.00 -6.71
CA GLU A 8 1.76 -24.25 -5.45
C GLU A 8 2.16 -25.11 -4.24
N TRP A 9 1.72 -26.38 -4.22
CA TRP A 9 2.02 -27.32 -3.14
C TRP A 9 3.35 -28.07 -3.29
N MET A 10 4.06 -27.88 -4.41
CA MET A 10 5.30 -28.60 -4.71
C MET A 10 6.39 -28.44 -3.65
N PRO A 11 6.64 -27.24 -3.08
CA PRO A 11 7.65 -27.08 -2.01
C PRO A 11 7.31 -27.94 -0.78
N HIS A 12 6.05 -27.88 -0.34
CA HIS A 12 5.58 -28.68 0.80
C HIS A 12 5.63 -30.19 0.54
N TYR A 13 5.44 -30.60 -0.72
CA TYR A 13 5.60 -31.98 -1.15
C TYR A 13 7.06 -32.45 -1.07
N ILE A 14 8.02 -31.61 -1.50
CA ILE A 14 9.46 -31.90 -1.42
C ILE A 14 9.91 -32.00 0.05
N ASP A 15 9.42 -31.11 0.91
CA ASP A 15 9.76 -31.07 2.33
C ASP A 15 9.02 -32.15 3.16
N GLY A 16 8.11 -32.91 2.56
CA GLY A 16 7.31 -33.94 3.25
C GLY A 16 6.32 -33.37 4.28
N LEU A 17 5.94 -32.09 4.17
CA LEU A 17 5.08 -31.38 5.13
C LEU A 17 3.58 -31.53 4.85
N MET A 18 3.20 -32.51 4.03
CA MET A 18 1.82 -32.69 3.56
C MET A 18 1.08 -33.77 4.34
N THR A 19 -0.26 -33.69 4.32
CA THR A 19 -1.08 -34.79 4.80
C THR A 19 -0.99 -35.98 3.83
N PRO A 20 -1.11 -37.24 4.32
CA PRO A 20 -0.95 -38.43 3.46
C PRO A 20 -1.94 -38.50 2.29
N GLU A 21 -3.14 -37.94 2.46
CA GLU A 21 -4.17 -37.88 1.43
C GLU A 21 -3.78 -36.93 0.29
N MET A 22 -3.24 -35.76 0.64
CA MET A 22 -2.82 -34.74 -0.31
C MET A 22 -1.55 -35.18 -1.06
N GLU A 23 -0.59 -35.76 -0.33
CA GLU A 23 0.62 -36.33 -0.91
C GLU A 23 0.28 -37.40 -1.97
N ARG A 24 -0.64 -38.32 -1.64
CA ARG A 24 -1.11 -39.33 -2.60
C ARG A 24 -1.74 -38.68 -3.82
N SER A 25 -2.56 -37.65 -3.63
CA SER A 25 -3.22 -36.98 -4.75
C SER A 25 -2.26 -36.21 -5.65
N ILE A 26 -1.21 -35.61 -5.10
CA ILE A 26 -0.15 -34.93 -5.85
C ILE A 26 0.69 -35.95 -6.60
N ARG A 27 1.12 -37.04 -5.93
CA ARG A 27 1.87 -38.13 -6.57
C ARG A 27 1.15 -38.71 -7.78
N LEU A 28 -0.14 -39.02 -7.65
CA LEU A 28 -0.96 -39.52 -8.77
C LEU A 28 -1.04 -38.51 -9.93
N HIS A 29 -1.02 -37.21 -9.65
CA HIS A 29 -1.01 -36.19 -10.68
C HIS A 29 0.35 -36.12 -11.39
N ILE A 30 1.45 -36.18 -10.64
CA ILE A 30 2.81 -36.16 -11.19
C ILE A 30 3.05 -37.38 -12.08
N GLU A 31 2.58 -38.56 -11.67
CA GLU A 31 2.65 -39.79 -12.47
C GLU A 31 1.84 -39.71 -13.78
N SER A 32 0.82 -38.86 -13.84
CA SER A 32 -0.08 -38.73 -15.01
C SER A 32 0.14 -37.45 -15.83
N CYS A 33 0.97 -36.52 -15.37
CA CYS A 33 1.20 -35.23 -16.02
C CYS A 33 2.71 -34.96 -16.17
N PRO A 34 3.26 -35.02 -17.41
CA PRO A 34 4.69 -34.85 -17.64
C PRO A 34 5.19 -33.46 -17.24
N ASP A 35 4.42 -32.40 -17.48
CA ASP A 35 4.78 -31.03 -17.11
C ASP A 35 4.98 -30.86 -15.59
N CYS A 36 4.19 -31.58 -14.78
CA CYS A 36 4.34 -31.55 -13.33
C CYS A 36 5.49 -32.43 -12.83
N ALA A 37 5.86 -33.47 -13.58
CA ALA A 37 7.03 -34.29 -13.29
C ALA A 37 8.34 -33.53 -13.60
N GLU A 38 8.41 -32.85 -14.74
CA GLU A 38 9.54 -31.99 -15.08
C GLU A 38 9.74 -30.87 -14.05
N TRP A 39 8.65 -30.20 -13.68
CA TRP A 39 8.67 -29.17 -12.64
C TRP A 39 9.15 -29.68 -11.27
N LEU A 40 8.82 -30.93 -10.92
CA LEU A 40 9.28 -31.53 -9.66
C LEU A 40 10.81 -31.71 -9.68
N GLU A 41 11.37 -32.16 -10.79
CA GLU A 41 12.82 -32.34 -10.94
C GLU A 41 13.55 -31.00 -10.89
N GLU A 42 13.08 -29.97 -11.61
CA GLU A 42 13.63 -28.61 -11.53
C GLU A 42 13.62 -28.07 -10.09
N ALA A 43 12.49 -28.26 -9.38
CA ALA A 43 12.36 -27.81 -8.00
C ALA A 43 13.31 -28.56 -7.05
N ARG A 44 13.54 -29.85 -7.28
CA ARG A 44 14.51 -30.66 -6.52
C ARG A 44 15.94 -30.19 -6.76
N GLU A 45 16.32 -29.93 -7.99
CA GLU A 45 17.65 -29.41 -8.32
C GLU A 45 17.91 -28.07 -7.64
N MET A 46 16.93 -27.15 -7.68
CA MET A 46 17.03 -25.87 -6.96
C MET A 46 17.17 -26.06 -5.45
N SER A 47 16.38 -26.95 -4.84
CA SER A 47 16.50 -27.24 -3.41
C SER A 47 17.86 -27.85 -3.04
N ALA A 48 18.43 -28.69 -3.91
CA ALA A 48 19.73 -29.31 -3.69
C ALA A 48 20.85 -28.26 -3.69
N MET A 49 20.83 -27.33 -4.66
CA MET A 49 21.79 -26.22 -4.71
C MET A 49 21.75 -25.35 -3.46
N TRP A 50 20.55 -25.06 -2.94
CA TRP A 50 20.42 -24.27 -1.71
C TRP A 50 20.88 -25.04 -0.48
N SER A 51 20.57 -26.33 -0.38
CA SER A 51 21.02 -27.18 0.73
C SER A 51 22.54 -27.32 0.77
N ASP A 52 23.21 -27.43 -0.38
CA ASP A 52 24.67 -27.50 -0.44
C ASP A 52 25.33 -26.21 0.04
N MET A 53 24.76 -25.05 -0.34
CA MET A 53 25.23 -23.75 0.11
C MET A 53 25.02 -23.54 1.62
N GLU A 54 23.93 -24.06 2.17
CA GLU A 54 23.64 -24.02 3.61
C GLU A 54 24.60 -24.91 4.40
N VAL A 55 24.89 -26.12 3.92
CA VAL A 55 25.91 -27.00 4.54
C VAL A 55 27.29 -26.36 4.50
N HIS A 56 27.67 -25.72 3.40
CA HIS A 56 28.94 -24.98 3.32
C HIS A 56 28.98 -23.77 4.26
N ARG A 57 27.85 -23.09 4.48
CA ARG A 57 27.75 -21.99 5.45
C ARG A 57 27.93 -22.51 6.88
N ASP A 58 27.24 -23.59 7.24
CA ASP A 58 27.30 -24.14 8.59
C ASP A 58 28.70 -24.71 8.90
N ILE A 59 29.37 -25.34 7.92
CA ILE A 59 30.78 -25.76 8.05
C ILE A 59 31.72 -24.54 8.17
N LEU A 60 31.45 -23.46 7.45
CA LEU A 60 32.27 -22.24 7.50
C LEU A 60 32.08 -21.48 8.83
N GLU A 61 30.86 -21.47 9.38
CA GLU A 61 30.55 -20.90 10.71
C GLU A 61 31.19 -21.70 11.86
N ASP A 62 31.30 -23.03 11.73
CA ASP A 62 32.00 -23.87 12.73
C ASP A 62 33.54 -23.75 12.66
N ILE A 63 34.10 -23.44 11.48
CA ILE A 63 35.57 -23.35 11.27
C ILE A 63 36.10 -21.92 11.48
N LEU A 64 35.29 -20.91 11.20
CA LEU A 64 35.62 -19.51 11.40
C LEU A 64 34.50 -18.88 12.23
N PRO A 65 34.76 -18.43 13.48
CA PRO A 65 33.88 -17.46 14.10
C PRO A 65 34.02 -16.19 13.26
N MET A 66 33.17 -16.04 12.25
CA MET A 66 32.98 -14.75 11.62
C MET A 66 32.31 -13.89 12.67
N ASP A 67 33.14 -13.13 13.40
CA ASP A 67 32.71 -11.96 14.17
C ASP A 67 32.07 -10.99 13.18
N ILE A 68 30.81 -11.23 12.84
CA ILE A 68 30.00 -10.28 12.08
C ILE A 68 29.98 -9.02 12.95
N PRO A 69 30.59 -7.91 12.49
CA PRO A 69 30.65 -6.71 13.31
C PRO A 69 29.22 -6.27 13.63
N ASP A 70 28.93 -6.02 14.91
CA ASP A 70 27.63 -5.52 15.34
C ASP A 70 27.40 -4.10 14.80
N LEU A 71 26.86 -4.05 13.59
CA LEU A 71 26.46 -2.81 12.93
C LEU A 71 25.15 -2.28 13.52
N ALA A 72 24.36 -3.10 14.22
CA ALA A 72 23.08 -2.68 14.77
C ALA A 72 23.29 -1.61 15.84
N GLY A 73 24.26 -1.78 16.74
CA GLY A 73 24.59 -0.77 17.75
C GLY A 73 24.93 0.60 17.14
N GLY A 74 25.82 0.62 16.15
CA GLY A 74 26.24 1.86 15.48
C GLY A 74 25.14 2.54 14.68
N VAL A 75 24.35 1.76 13.94
CA VAL A 75 23.23 2.26 13.14
C VAL A 75 22.12 2.83 14.03
N MET A 76 21.77 2.13 15.12
CA MET A 76 20.73 2.59 16.03
C MET A 76 21.12 3.88 16.76
N ALA A 77 22.38 4.03 17.18
CA ALA A 77 22.88 5.28 17.74
C ALA A 77 22.82 6.44 16.74
N HIS A 78 23.12 6.17 15.46
CA HIS A 78 23.03 7.18 14.41
C HIS A 78 21.58 7.59 14.11
N ILE A 79 20.64 6.64 14.11
CA ILE A 79 19.21 6.91 13.96
C ILE A 79 18.72 7.83 15.09
N GLU A 80 19.08 7.52 16.34
CA GLU A 80 18.70 8.34 17.50
C GLU A 80 19.23 9.79 17.38
N GLN A 81 20.46 9.95 16.91
CA GLN A 81 21.05 11.27 16.64
C GLN A 81 20.27 12.06 15.57
N LEU A 82 19.83 11.40 14.51
CA LEU A 82 19.03 12.03 13.46
C LEU A 82 17.62 12.40 13.94
N GLU A 83 17.00 11.55 14.76
CA GLU A 83 15.68 11.81 15.34
C GLU A 83 15.69 12.98 16.32
N THR A 84 16.68 13.04 17.21
CA THR A 84 16.86 14.16 18.14
C THR A 84 17.06 15.48 17.39
N GLY A 85 17.91 15.49 16.35
CA GLY A 85 18.10 16.66 15.48
C GLY A 85 16.84 17.06 14.69
N ARG A 86 15.96 16.10 14.34
CA ARG A 86 14.66 16.40 13.73
C ARG A 86 13.69 17.03 14.74
N ARG A 87 13.62 16.51 15.96
CA ARG A 87 12.77 17.03 17.05
C ARG A 87 13.17 18.45 17.44
N GLU A 88 14.47 18.75 17.52
CA GLU A 88 14.92 20.11 17.83
C GLU A 88 14.54 21.12 16.73
N ARG A 89 14.67 20.73 15.45
CA ARG A 89 14.28 21.58 14.32
C ARG A 89 12.78 21.84 14.28
N THR A 90 11.94 20.85 14.56
CA THR A 90 10.47 21.04 14.60
C THR A 90 10.04 21.89 15.78
N VAL A 91 10.66 21.73 16.96
CA VAL A 91 10.38 22.60 18.13
C VAL A 91 10.79 24.05 17.87
N LYS A 92 11.96 24.29 17.28
CA LYS A 92 12.41 25.66 16.91
C LYS A 92 11.49 26.29 15.86
N ALA A 93 11.08 25.56 14.83
CA ALA A 93 10.17 26.05 13.80
C ALA A 93 8.77 26.38 14.34
N THR A 94 8.23 25.54 15.23
CA THR A 94 6.91 25.77 15.84
C THR A 94 6.92 26.94 16.82
N MET A 95 8.00 27.13 17.59
CA MET A 95 8.19 28.30 18.45
C MET A 95 8.32 29.61 17.64
N ALA A 96 9.04 29.59 16.52
CA ALA A 96 9.10 30.74 15.62
C ALA A 96 7.73 31.08 15.02
N ARG A 97 6.97 30.08 14.57
CA ARG A 97 5.63 30.26 13.99
C ARG A 97 4.62 30.84 14.98
N ARG A 98 4.67 30.44 16.26
CA ARG A 98 3.77 30.97 17.31
C ARG A 98 3.94 32.48 17.55
N ARG A 99 5.15 33.04 17.39
CA ARG A 99 5.39 34.47 17.64
C ARG A 99 4.84 35.39 16.55
N PHE A 100 4.66 34.90 15.33
CA PHE A 100 4.18 35.71 14.18
C PHE A 100 2.72 35.45 13.80
N ALA A 101 2.09 34.41 14.34
CA ALA A 101 0.70 34.03 14.04
C ALA A 101 -0.40 35.07 14.36
N PRO A 102 -0.34 35.90 15.43
CA PRO A 102 -1.48 36.76 15.75
C PRO A 102 -1.67 37.91 14.75
N LYS A 103 -0.60 38.39 14.11
CA LYS A 103 -0.65 39.50 13.14
C LYS A 103 -1.16 39.04 11.77
N THR A 104 -0.78 37.84 11.33
CA THR A 104 -1.24 37.30 10.05
C THR A 104 -2.72 36.90 10.09
N ALA A 105 -3.22 36.44 11.24
CA ALA A 105 -4.64 36.14 11.41
C ALA A 105 -5.55 37.34 11.13
N TRP A 106 -5.21 38.53 11.63
CA TRP A 106 -5.97 39.76 11.35
C TRP A 106 -5.98 40.15 9.88
N MET A 107 -4.85 39.96 9.18
CA MET A 107 -4.79 40.20 7.73
C MET A 107 -5.67 39.23 6.96
N HIS A 108 -5.76 37.95 7.37
CA HIS A 108 -6.66 36.98 6.76
C HIS A 108 -8.13 37.36 6.95
N TYR A 109 -8.53 37.78 8.16
CA TYR A 109 -9.90 38.24 8.39
C TYR A 109 -10.23 39.51 7.61
N GLY A 110 -9.30 40.47 7.53
CA GLY A 110 -9.47 41.69 6.72
C GLY A 110 -9.59 41.38 5.22
N LEU A 111 -8.74 40.50 4.70
CA LEU A 111 -8.79 40.09 3.30
C LEU A 111 -10.09 39.32 2.99
N ALA A 112 -10.54 38.43 3.87
CA ALA A 112 -11.78 37.71 3.71
C ALA A 112 -13.00 38.66 3.69
N ALA A 113 -13.04 39.64 4.61
CA ALA A 113 -14.11 40.63 4.66
C ALA A 113 -14.13 41.55 3.41
N CYS A 114 -12.96 41.92 2.90
CA CYS A 114 -12.85 42.70 1.67
C CYS A 114 -13.33 41.88 0.47
N LEU A 115 -12.91 40.61 0.37
CA LEU A 115 -13.32 39.71 -0.70
C LEU A 115 -14.84 39.47 -0.70
N THR A 116 -15.43 39.23 0.47
CA THR A 116 -16.90 39.07 0.57
C THR A 116 -17.64 40.34 0.19
N PHE A 117 -17.14 41.52 0.59
CA PHE A 117 -17.73 42.79 0.19
C PHE A 117 -17.67 43.01 -1.34
N LEU A 118 -16.55 42.68 -1.98
CA LEU A 118 -16.42 42.75 -3.44
C LEU A 118 -17.40 41.79 -4.14
N LEU A 119 -17.47 40.53 -3.68
CA LEU A 119 -18.41 39.55 -4.25
C LEU A 119 -19.87 39.98 -4.12
N MET A 120 -20.21 40.67 -3.02
CA MET A 120 -21.53 41.26 -2.80
C MET A 120 -21.79 42.44 -3.74
N GLN A 121 -20.83 43.36 -3.88
CA GLN A 121 -20.95 44.54 -4.75
C GLN A 121 -21.07 44.17 -6.24
N PHE A 122 -20.39 43.11 -6.67
CA PHE A 122 -20.47 42.61 -8.04
C PHE A 122 -21.70 41.75 -8.32
N GLY A 123 -22.61 41.58 -7.37
CA GLY A 123 -23.86 40.84 -7.58
C GLY A 123 -23.65 39.36 -7.94
N VAL A 124 -22.48 38.78 -7.59
CA VAL A 124 -22.17 37.36 -7.89
C VAL A 124 -23.24 36.44 -7.30
N PHE A 125 -23.81 36.81 -6.15
CA PHE A 125 -24.89 36.06 -5.51
C PHE A 125 -26.23 36.13 -6.26
N GLU A 126 -26.51 37.19 -7.01
CA GLU A 126 -27.73 37.28 -7.83
C GLU A 126 -27.66 36.28 -8.99
N ASN A 127 -26.53 36.26 -9.71
CA ASN A 127 -26.30 35.28 -10.77
C ASN A 127 -26.29 33.84 -10.25
N LEU A 128 -25.83 33.63 -9.01
CA LEU A 128 -25.81 32.31 -8.38
C LEU A 128 -27.21 31.85 -7.95
N ALA A 129 -28.08 32.77 -7.50
CA ALA A 129 -29.48 32.47 -7.20
C ALA A 129 -30.27 32.10 -8.46
N TYR A 130 -30.07 32.84 -9.57
CA TYR A 130 -30.64 32.49 -10.87
C TYR A 130 -30.13 31.14 -11.39
N GLY A 131 -28.83 30.87 -11.28
CA GLY A 131 -28.23 29.59 -11.66
C GLY A 131 -28.77 28.40 -10.86
N ILE A 132 -29.02 28.56 -9.55
CA ILE A 132 -29.62 27.49 -8.73
C ILE A 132 -31.08 27.23 -9.13
N THR A 133 -31.86 28.27 -9.45
CA THR A 133 -33.25 28.08 -9.93
C THR A 133 -33.32 27.40 -11.30
N GLU A 134 -32.39 27.68 -12.19
CA GLU A 134 -32.29 27.05 -13.51
C GLU A 134 -31.92 25.56 -13.39
N ILE A 135 -30.94 25.23 -12.53
CA ILE A 135 -30.54 23.85 -12.26
C ILE A 135 -31.71 23.05 -11.64
N ASN A 136 -32.47 23.63 -10.72
CA ASN A 136 -33.64 22.96 -10.13
C ASN A 136 -34.77 22.72 -11.16
N GLY A 137 -34.91 23.60 -12.15
CA GLY A 137 -35.79 23.40 -13.30
C GLY A 137 -35.38 22.19 -14.14
N HIS A 138 -34.10 22.07 -14.46
CA HIS A 138 -33.57 20.94 -15.23
C HIS A 138 -33.71 19.59 -14.52
N VAL A 139 -33.51 19.54 -13.21
CA VAL A 139 -33.65 18.31 -12.41
C VAL A 139 -35.12 17.85 -12.33
N SER A 140 -36.07 18.78 -12.30
CA SER A 140 -37.51 18.42 -12.32
C SER A 140 -37.96 17.85 -13.68
N THR A 141 -37.39 18.35 -14.77
CA THR A 141 -37.67 17.81 -16.11
C THR A 141 -37.03 16.45 -16.35
N SER A 142 -35.82 16.19 -15.83
CA SER A 142 -35.18 14.88 -16.01
C SER A 142 -35.87 13.77 -15.22
N VAL A 143 -36.37 14.07 -14.02
CA VAL A 143 -37.16 13.11 -13.21
C VAL A 143 -38.50 12.79 -13.88
N THR A 144 -39.21 13.78 -14.44
CA THR A 144 -40.48 13.53 -15.13
C THR A 144 -40.29 12.74 -16.44
N THR A 145 -39.20 12.95 -17.17
CA THR A 145 -38.90 12.11 -18.35
C THR A 145 -38.58 10.66 -17.98
N TRP A 146 -37.97 10.42 -16.81
CA TRP A 146 -37.65 9.07 -16.36
C TRP A 146 -38.90 8.32 -15.87
N PHE A 147 -39.81 9.00 -15.16
CA PHE A 147 -41.10 8.44 -14.75
C PHE A 147 -42.10 8.24 -15.90
N HIS A 148 -41.96 8.97 -17.02
CA HIS A 148 -42.80 8.73 -18.21
C HIS A 148 -42.29 7.57 -19.09
N SER A 149 -41.01 7.18 -19.02
CA SER A 149 -40.48 6.09 -19.84
C SER A 149 -40.81 4.68 -19.35
N GLU A 150 -41.24 4.51 -18.09
CA GLU A 150 -41.64 3.20 -17.54
C GLU A 150 -43.13 2.87 -17.76
N GLY A 151 -43.86 3.70 -18.51
CA GLY A 151 -45.32 3.64 -18.61
C GLY A 151 -45.89 3.43 -20.00
N TYR A 152 -45.28 2.66 -20.91
CA TYR A 152 -45.99 2.20 -22.12
C TYR A 152 -45.50 0.81 -22.58
N LYS A 153 -46.43 -0.15 -22.38
CA LYS A 153 -46.60 -1.50 -22.96
C LYS A 153 -45.50 -2.10 -23.85
#